data_AF-A0A453RKP6-F1
#
_entry.id   AF-A0A453RKP6-F1
#
_cell.length_a   1.000
_cell.length_b   1.000
_cell.length_c   1.000
_cell.angle_alpha   90.00
_cell.angle_beta   90.00
_cell.angle_gamma   90.00
#
_symmetry.space_group_name_H-M   'P 1'
#
loop_
_entity.id
_entity.type
_entity.pdbx_description
1 polymer ?
#
loop_
_entity_poly.entity_id
_entity_poly.type
_entity_poly.pdbx_seq_one_letter_code
_entity_poly.pdbx_strand_id
1 'polypeptide(L)'
;GGMNGSIIYEADRPENAGLSKSLKILRKAKEGIDQVQQVSWADLIAVAGAEAVALCGGPEISIRLGRLDSSTADPTGKLPEETLDVVALKTSFGKKGFSTQEMVVLSGAHTIGGKGFGNPNAFDNAYFKVLLEKPRPTSSGMPIGLPTDWALTEDDECLRWIDIYAEDEDKFFADFRDAYTKLVNSGASWRTA
;
A
#
# COMPACT_ATOMS: atom_id res chain seq x y z
N GLY A 1 -16.35 -1.83 -2.96
CA GLY A 1 -15.02 -2.24 -3.41
C GLY A 1 -14.19 -2.87 -2.35
N GLY A 2 -13.04 -3.37 -2.78
CA GLY A 2 -12.09 -4.13 -1.98
C GLY A 2 -11.08 -4.82 -2.90
N MET A 3 -10.34 -5.79 -2.36
CA MET A 3 -9.48 -6.64 -3.19
C MET A 3 -10.32 -7.68 -3.95
N ASN A 4 -10.90 -7.27 -5.07
CA ASN A 4 -11.86 -8.06 -5.86
C ASN A 4 -11.50 -8.07 -7.37
N GLY A 5 -10.28 -7.66 -7.74
CA GLY A 5 -9.83 -7.66 -9.12
C GLY A 5 -10.46 -6.59 -10.03
N SER A 6 -11.37 -5.74 -9.53
CA SER A 6 -12.08 -4.74 -10.34
C SER A 6 -11.14 -3.71 -11.00
N ILE A 7 -9.94 -3.52 -10.46
CA ILE A 7 -8.90 -2.61 -10.98
C ILE A 7 -8.60 -2.83 -12.48
N ILE A 8 -8.84 -4.04 -13.03
CA ILE A 8 -8.67 -4.32 -14.45
C ILE A 8 -9.66 -3.53 -15.35
N TYR A 9 -10.74 -3.02 -14.77
CA TYR A 9 -11.75 -2.16 -15.40
C TYR A 9 -11.59 -0.67 -15.04
N GLU A 10 -10.54 -0.32 -14.30
CA GLU A 10 -10.40 1.01 -13.67
C GLU A 10 -9.04 1.66 -13.93
N ALA A 11 -8.22 1.03 -14.77
CA ALA A 11 -6.82 1.42 -15.01
C ALA A 11 -6.65 2.76 -15.73
N ASP A 12 -7.72 3.28 -16.33
CA ASP A 12 -7.80 4.57 -17.02
C ASP A 12 -8.16 5.74 -16.10
N ARG A 13 -8.57 5.45 -14.85
CA ARG A 13 -8.93 6.48 -13.88
C ARG A 13 -7.71 7.30 -13.45
N PRO A 14 -7.87 8.63 -13.25
CA PRO A 14 -6.76 9.49 -12.82
C PRO A 14 -6.05 9.00 -11.56
N GLU A 15 -6.80 8.52 -10.57
CA GLU A 15 -6.25 8.01 -9.31
C GLU A 15 -5.46 6.70 -9.45
N ASN A 16 -5.58 6.01 -10.59
CA ASN A 16 -4.87 4.78 -10.93
C ASN A 16 -3.76 4.99 -11.97
N ALA A 17 -3.42 6.25 -12.27
CA ALA A 17 -2.40 6.60 -13.25
C ALA A 17 -1.07 5.88 -12.97
N GLY A 18 -0.52 5.25 -14.02
CA GLY A 18 0.73 4.47 -13.94
C GLY A 18 0.53 2.96 -13.75
N LEU A 19 -0.60 2.50 -13.20
CA LEU A 19 -0.84 1.07 -12.93
C LEU A 19 -1.01 0.22 -14.19
N SER A 20 -1.36 0.84 -15.33
CA SER A 20 -1.51 0.16 -16.62
C SER A 20 -0.28 -0.67 -17.03
N LYS A 21 0.94 -0.24 -16.68
CA LYS A 21 2.16 -1.02 -16.96
C LYS A 21 2.23 -2.27 -16.08
N SER A 22 1.99 -2.13 -14.78
CA SER A 22 1.97 -3.24 -13.83
C SER A 22 0.90 -4.27 -14.17
N LEU A 23 -0.30 -3.83 -14.57
CA LEU A 23 -1.38 -4.74 -14.99
C LEU A 23 -1.01 -5.55 -16.24
N LYS A 24 -0.22 -5.01 -17.17
CA LYS A 24 0.28 -5.77 -18.33
C LYS A 24 1.27 -6.86 -17.89
N ILE A 25 2.15 -6.55 -16.94
CA ILE A 25 3.09 -7.54 -16.37
C ILE A 25 2.31 -8.65 -15.67
N LEU A 26 1.35 -8.29 -14.82
CA LEU A 26 0.50 -9.27 -14.13
C LEU A 26 -0.32 -10.11 -15.10
N ARG A 27 -0.83 -9.54 -16.21
CA ARG A 27 -1.54 -10.30 -17.24
C ARG A 27 -0.68 -11.41 -17.84
N LYS A 28 0.57 -11.10 -18.17
CA LYS A 28 1.51 -12.11 -18.70
C LYS A 28 1.79 -13.21 -17.68
N ALA A 29 1.95 -12.86 -16.41
CA ALA A 29 2.13 -13.85 -15.34
C ALA A 29 0.86 -14.73 -15.20
N LYS A 30 -0.31 -14.10 -15.22
CA LYS A 30 -1.61 -14.76 -15.14
C LYS A 30 -1.82 -15.78 -16.24
N GLU A 31 -1.52 -15.43 -17.49
CA GLU A 31 -1.67 -16.32 -18.65
C GLU A 31 -0.92 -17.64 -18.45
N GLY A 32 0.27 -17.60 -17.86
CA GLY A 32 1.07 -18.78 -17.52
C GLY A 32 0.50 -19.58 -16.34
N ILE A 33 0.12 -18.89 -15.26
CA ILE A 33 -0.47 -19.52 -14.06
C ILE A 33 -1.78 -20.24 -14.40
N ASP A 34 -2.64 -19.60 -15.20
CA ASP A 34 -3.94 -20.13 -15.59
C ASP A 34 -3.83 -21.40 -16.47
N GLN A 35 -2.67 -21.69 -17.07
CA GLN A 35 -2.43 -22.98 -17.75
C GLN A 35 -2.33 -24.15 -16.76
N VAL A 36 -1.94 -23.88 -15.51
CA VAL A 36 -1.80 -24.89 -14.45
C VAL A 36 -3.07 -24.91 -13.60
N GLN A 37 -3.48 -23.74 -13.11
CA GLN A 37 -4.67 -23.57 -12.29
C GLN A 37 -5.21 -22.17 -12.48
N GLN A 38 -6.49 -22.07 -12.84
CA GLN A 38 -7.15 -20.77 -12.95
C GLN A 38 -7.20 -20.09 -11.58
N VAL A 39 -6.73 -18.86 -11.51
CA VAL A 39 -6.79 -18.00 -10.32
C VAL A 39 -7.64 -16.76 -10.57
N SER A 40 -8.13 -16.11 -9.53
CA SER A 40 -8.78 -14.79 -9.68
C SER A 40 -7.73 -13.69 -9.88
N TRP A 41 -8.09 -12.59 -10.53
CA TRP A 41 -7.29 -11.37 -10.54
C TRP A 41 -7.08 -10.84 -9.12
N ALA A 42 -8.13 -10.91 -8.29
CA ALA A 42 -8.07 -10.52 -6.89
C ALA A 42 -6.96 -11.25 -6.11
N ASP A 43 -6.85 -12.58 -6.26
CA ASP A 43 -5.79 -13.35 -5.62
C ASP A 43 -4.42 -13.06 -6.22
N LEU A 44 -4.32 -13.00 -7.56
CA LEU A 44 -3.05 -12.70 -8.23
C LEU A 44 -2.46 -11.35 -7.78
N ILE A 45 -3.29 -10.30 -7.70
CA ILE A 45 -2.84 -8.96 -7.31
C ILE A 45 -2.42 -8.94 -5.84
N ALA A 46 -3.18 -9.57 -4.95
CA ALA A 46 -2.84 -9.65 -3.53
C ALA A 46 -1.52 -10.40 -3.30
N VAL A 47 -1.32 -11.53 -3.97
CA VAL A 47 -0.05 -12.30 -3.92
C VAL A 47 1.10 -11.49 -4.49
N ALA A 48 0.93 -10.90 -5.68
CA ALA A 48 2.00 -10.13 -6.32
C ALA A 48 2.48 -8.95 -5.46
N GLY A 49 1.57 -8.28 -4.74
CA GLY A 49 1.93 -7.22 -3.81
C GLY A 49 2.71 -7.72 -2.59
N ALA A 50 2.30 -8.84 -1.98
CA ALA A 50 3.03 -9.48 -0.89
C ALA A 50 4.43 -9.95 -1.31
N GLU A 51 4.53 -10.59 -2.48
CA GLU A 51 5.81 -11.02 -3.06
C GLU A 51 6.73 -9.83 -3.35
N ALA A 52 6.18 -8.71 -3.84
CA ALA A 52 6.97 -7.51 -4.07
C ALA A 52 7.58 -6.95 -2.77
N VAL A 53 6.85 -6.97 -1.66
CA VAL A 53 7.36 -6.58 -0.34
C VAL A 53 8.51 -7.49 0.09
N ALA A 54 8.31 -8.81 0.03
CA ALA A 54 9.32 -9.80 0.41
C ALA A 54 10.58 -9.72 -0.47
N LEU A 55 10.42 -9.57 -1.79
CA LEU A 55 11.54 -9.42 -2.74
C LEU A 55 12.35 -8.13 -2.50
N CYS A 56 11.75 -7.11 -1.90
CA CYS A 56 12.44 -5.89 -1.50
C CYS A 56 13.08 -6.00 -0.10
N GLY A 57 13.05 -7.17 0.54
CA GLY A 57 13.62 -7.39 1.88
C GLY A 57 12.68 -7.10 3.06
N GLY A 58 11.40 -6.84 2.78
CA GLY A 58 10.38 -6.63 3.79
C GLY A 58 9.85 -7.93 4.41
N PRO A 59 8.81 -7.85 5.26
CA PRO A 59 8.23 -9.03 5.90
C PRO A 59 7.57 -9.98 4.91
N GLU A 60 7.62 -11.28 5.20
CA GLU A 60 6.77 -12.26 4.53
C GLU A 60 5.30 -12.07 4.94
N ILE A 61 4.40 -12.00 3.95
CA ILE A 61 2.97 -11.78 4.16
C ILE A 61 2.19 -12.95 3.57
N SER A 62 1.60 -13.77 4.43
CA SER A 62 0.76 -14.89 3.99
C SER A 62 -0.58 -14.40 3.43
N ILE A 63 -0.84 -14.69 2.16
CA ILE A 63 -2.07 -14.31 1.48
C ILE A 63 -3.04 -15.49 1.48
N ARG A 64 -4.18 -15.33 2.16
CA ARG A 64 -5.33 -16.25 1.99
C ARG A 64 -5.80 -16.18 0.55
N LEU A 65 -5.97 -17.33 -0.11
CA LEU A 65 -6.50 -17.44 -1.47
C LEU A 65 -8.01 -17.74 -1.46
N GLY A 66 -8.63 -17.67 -2.64
CA GLY A 66 -10.04 -17.96 -2.87
C GLY A 66 -10.90 -16.72 -3.08
N ARG A 67 -10.30 -15.56 -3.37
CA ARG A 67 -11.06 -14.34 -3.67
C ARG A 67 -11.84 -14.49 -4.98
N LEU A 68 -13.02 -13.91 -5.02
CA LEU A 68 -13.86 -13.81 -6.21
C LEU A 68 -13.58 -12.51 -6.95
N ASP A 69 -13.47 -12.59 -8.27
CA ASP A 69 -13.38 -11.40 -9.12
C ASP A 69 -14.74 -10.70 -9.23
N SER A 70 -14.71 -9.37 -9.20
CA SER A 70 -15.79 -8.52 -9.65
C SER A 70 -15.89 -8.59 -11.18
N SER A 71 -17.11 -8.55 -11.71
CA SER A 71 -17.37 -8.43 -13.15
C SER A 71 -17.49 -6.97 -13.61
N THR A 72 -17.49 -6.01 -12.68
CA THR A 72 -17.64 -4.59 -12.96
C THR A 72 -16.65 -3.74 -12.15
N ALA A 73 -16.40 -2.52 -12.60
CA ALA A 73 -15.64 -1.53 -11.87
C ALA A 73 -16.33 -1.14 -10.54
N ASP A 74 -15.53 -0.80 -9.53
CA ASP A 74 -15.98 -0.22 -8.27
C ASP A 74 -16.26 1.29 -8.39
N PRO A 75 -17.01 1.91 -7.45
CA PRO A 75 -17.23 3.36 -7.45
C PRO A 75 -15.94 4.19 -7.37
N THR A 76 -15.92 5.34 -8.03
CA THR A 76 -14.80 6.31 -8.01
C THR A 76 -14.71 7.07 -6.68
N GLY A 77 -13.63 7.84 -6.49
CA GLY A 77 -13.48 8.75 -5.35
C GLY A 77 -13.33 8.03 -4.00
N LYS A 78 -12.70 6.86 -4.01
CA LYS A 78 -12.47 6.03 -2.81
C LYS A 78 -11.02 5.99 -2.36
N LEU A 79 -10.08 6.53 -3.14
CA LEU A 79 -8.66 6.65 -2.76
C LEU A 79 -8.41 8.01 -2.09
N PRO A 80 -7.50 8.09 -1.11
CA PRO A 80 -7.11 9.36 -0.51
C PRO A 80 -6.35 10.22 -1.54
N GLU A 81 -6.58 11.54 -1.52
CA GLU A 81 -5.84 12.49 -2.35
C GLU A 81 -4.47 12.79 -1.72
N GLU A 82 -3.44 13.05 -2.55
CA GLU A 82 -2.06 13.29 -2.10
C GLU A 82 -1.89 14.63 -1.33
N THR A 83 -2.92 15.47 -1.29
CA THR A 83 -2.92 16.81 -0.68
C THR A 83 -3.80 16.93 0.56
N LEU A 84 -4.36 15.82 1.06
CA LEU A 84 -5.17 15.84 2.28
C LEU A 84 -4.34 16.25 3.51
N ASP A 85 -4.97 16.99 4.42
CA ASP A 85 -4.42 17.16 5.77
C ASP A 85 -4.58 15.88 6.60
N VAL A 86 -3.95 15.85 7.78
CA VAL A 86 -3.94 14.66 8.65
C VAL A 86 -5.32 14.29 9.18
N VAL A 87 -6.22 15.26 9.38
CA VAL A 87 -7.60 15.02 9.87
C VAL A 87 -8.43 14.34 8.78
N ALA A 88 -8.35 14.83 7.55
CA ALA A 88 -9.01 14.26 6.39
C ALA A 88 -8.43 12.86 6.06
N LEU A 89 -7.12 12.67 6.22
CA LEU A 89 -6.47 11.39 6.01
C LEU A 89 -6.93 10.34 7.03
N LYS A 90 -6.90 10.68 8.33
CA LYS A 90 -7.46 9.82 9.41
C LYS A 90 -8.93 9.48 9.15
N THR A 91 -9.73 10.46 8.71
CA THR A 91 -11.14 10.25 8.36
C THR A 91 -11.29 9.28 7.18
N SER A 92 -10.47 9.41 6.15
CA SER A 92 -10.49 8.56 4.95
C SER A 92 -10.17 7.10 5.29
N PHE A 93 -9.10 6.86 6.06
CA PHE A 93 -8.71 5.54 6.53
C PHE A 93 -9.72 4.95 7.53
N GLY A 94 -10.21 5.79 8.46
CA GLY A 94 -11.22 5.40 9.44
C GLY A 94 -12.53 4.91 8.80
N LYS A 95 -12.98 5.53 7.70
CA LYS A 95 -14.14 5.06 6.92
C LYS A 95 -13.96 3.66 6.32
N LYS A 96 -12.72 3.21 6.18
CA LYS A 96 -12.36 1.86 5.72
C LYS A 96 -12.03 0.91 6.88
N GLY A 97 -12.20 1.36 8.12
CA GLY A 97 -11.99 0.57 9.33
C GLY A 97 -10.53 0.51 9.80
N PHE A 98 -9.67 1.44 9.37
CA PHE A 98 -8.27 1.51 9.81
C PHE A 98 -8.09 2.51 10.95
N SER A 99 -7.27 2.15 11.94
CA SER A 99 -6.84 3.04 13.02
C SER A 99 -5.76 4.02 12.53
N THR A 100 -5.44 5.04 13.33
CA THR A 100 -4.30 5.93 13.07
C THR A 100 -2.99 5.14 12.94
N GLN A 101 -2.76 4.15 13.80
CA GLN A 101 -1.58 3.28 13.74
C GLN A 101 -1.50 2.57 12.38
N GLU A 102 -2.59 1.95 11.95
CA GLU A 102 -2.62 1.18 10.71
C GLU A 102 -2.46 2.10 9.47
N MET A 103 -2.98 3.32 9.54
CA MET A 103 -2.73 4.34 8.52
C MET A 103 -1.24 4.68 8.45
N VAL A 104 -0.60 5.00 9.57
CA VAL A 104 0.83 5.36 9.62
C VAL A 104 1.72 4.21 9.15
N VAL A 105 1.44 2.98 9.61
CA VAL A 105 2.27 1.83 9.23
C VAL A 105 2.15 1.53 7.73
N LEU A 106 0.93 1.60 7.15
CA LEU A 106 0.71 1.38 5.72
C LEU A 106 1.40 2.45 4.86
N SER A 107 1.47 3.70 5.32
CA SER A 107 2.23 4.76 4.64
C SER A 107 3.72 4.45 4.54
N GLY A 108 4.26 3.59 5.43
CA GLY A 108 5.64 3.08 5.36
C GLY A 108 5.99 2.39 4.03
N ALA A 109 5.00 1.92 3.26
CA ALA A 109 5.21 1.40 1.92
C ALA A 109 5.84 2.43 0.94
N HIS A 110 5.78 3.74 1.25
CA HIS A 110 6.46 4.78 0.48
C HIS A 110 7.99 4.74 0.60
N THR A 111 8.56 3.86 1.43
CA THR A 111 10.01 3.60 1.47
C THR A 111 10.53 3.08 0.12
N ILE A 112 9.72 2.28 -0.60
CA ILE A 112 10.04 1.80 -1.95
C ILE A 112 9.48 2.72 -3.05
N GLY A 113 10.18 2.77 -4.18
CA GLY A 113 9.77 3.53 -5.36
C GLY A 113 10.23 4.99 -5.37
N GLY A 114 9.50 5.81 -6.12
CA GLY A 114 9.98 7.12 -6.60
C GLY A 114 9.81 8.31 -5.65
N LYS A 115 9.37 8.11 -4.40
CA LYS A 115 9.13 9.22 -3.46
C LYS A 115 10.40 9.70 -2.73
N GLY A 116 11.50 8.96 -2.84
CA GLY A 116 12.84 9.42 -2.44
C GLY A 116 13.20 9.21 -0.97
N PHE A 117 12.44 8.41 -0.23
CA PHE A 117 12.66 8.14 1.20
C PHE A 117 13.88 7.25 1.51
N GLY A 118 14.41 6.52 0.52
CA GLY A 118 15.50 5.58 0.72
C GLY A 118 15.94 4.92 -0.57
N ASN A 119 16.44 3.69 -0.47
CA ASN A 119 16.69 2.87 -1.64
C ASN A 119 15.35 2.47 -2.26
N PRO A 120 15.06 2.82 -3.53
CA PRO A 120 13.75 2.57 -4.13
C PRO A 120 13.36 1.09 -4.26
N ASN A 121 14.30 0.17 -4.02
CA ASN A 121 14.08 -1.29 -4.09
C ASN A 121 14.35 -1.99 -2.76
N ALA A 122 14.45 -1.26 -1.64
CA ALA A 122 14.58 -1.84 -0.31
C ALA A 122 13.36 -1.46 0.53
N PHE A 123 12.69 -2.46 1.09
CA PHE A 123 11.60 -2.27 2.03
C PHE A 123 12.20 -2.26 3.43
N ASP A 124 12.45 -1.06 3.96
CA ASP A 124 13.06 -0.81 5.26
C ASP A 124 12.32 0.34 5.99
N ASN A 125 12.76 0.72 7.18
CA ASN A 125 12.14 1.82 7.93
C ASN A 125 12.66 3.24 7.56
N ALA A 126 13.33 3.42 6.42
CA ALA A 126 13.88 4.73 6.00
C ALA A 126 12.80 5.81 5.86
N TYR A 127 11.58 5.43 5.43
CA TYR A 127 10.42 6.31 5.40
C TYR A 127 10.24 7.09 6.72
N PHE A 128 10.20 6.38 7.85
CA PHE A 128 9.96 6.99 9.15
C PHE A 128 11.15 7.81 9.62
N LYS A 129 12.38 7.32 9.42
CA LYS A 129 13.61 8.03 9.76
C LYS A 129 13.70 9.40 9.06
N VAL A 130 13.39 9.43 7.77
CA VAL A 130 13.42 10.65 6.96
C VAL A 130 12.33 11.65 7.37
N LEU A 131 11.16 11.20 7.80
CA LEU A 131 10.10 12.09 8.29
C LEU A 131 10.50 12.87 9.56
N LEU A 132 11.46 12.34 10.33
CA LEU A 132 11.99 12.97 11.54
C LEU A 132 13.13 13.97 11.26
N GLU A 133 13.70 13.97 10.05
CA GLU A 133 14.81 14.87 9.70
C GLU A 133 14.40 16.35 9.64
N LYS A 134 15.29 17.22 10.13
CA LYS A 134 15.15 18.68 10.08
C LYS A 134 16.46 19.32 9.60
N PRO A 135 16.45 20.21 8.59
CA PRO A 135 15.30 20.58 7.75
C PRO A 135 14.82 19.42 6.86
N ARG A 136 13.62 19.54 6.27
CA ARG A 136 13.08 18.50 5.36
C ARG A 136 14.08 18.23 4.22
N PRO A 137 14.48 16.98 3.97
CA PRO A 137 15.48 16.66 2.98
C PRO A 137 14.93 16.76 1.55
N THR A 138 15.85 16.87 0.60
CA THR A 138 15.54 16.91 -0.84
C THR A 138 16.37 15.86 -1.57
N SER A 139 15.84 15.33 -2.67
CA SER A 139 16.55 14.40 -3.55
C SER A 139 16.57 14.98 -4.97
N SER A 140 17.78 15.14 -5.54
CA SER A 140 17.97 15.75 -6.86
C SER A 140 17.31 17.14 -7.01
N GLY A 141 17.26 17.91 -5.92
CA GLY A 141 16.63 19.23 -5.88
C GLY A 141 15.10 19.21 -5.77
N MET A 142 14.47 18.04 -5.69
CA MET A 142 13.03 17.88 -5.47
C MET A 142 12.74 17.52 -4.01
N PRO A 143 11.63 18.00 -3.42
CA PRO A 143 11.20 17.57 -2.09
C PRO A 143 10.99 16.05 -2.04
N ILE A 144 11.49 15.41 -0.98
CA ILE A 144 11.17 14.01 -0.70
C ILE A 144 9.74 13.91 -0.18
N GLY A 145 9.02 12.87 -0.59
CA GLY A 145 7.66 12.58 -0.12
C GLY A 145 6.56 13.48 -0.68
N LEU A 146 5.33 13.18 -0.26
CA LEU A 146 4.10 13.91 -0.60
C LEU A 146 3.68 14.88 0.52
N PRO A 147 2.80 15.85 0.24
CA PRO A 147 2.18 16.66 1.29
C PRO A 147 1.53 15.83 2.40
N THR A 148 0.82 14.75 2.05
CA THR A 148 0.22 13.82 3.02
C THR A 148 1.22 13.09 3.91
N ASP A 149 2.42 12.74 3.40
CA ASP A 149 3.47 12.12 4.22
C ASP A 149 3.92 13.08 5.31
N TRP A 150 4.14 14.34 4.94
CA TRP A 150 4.57 15.37 5.87
C TRP A 150 3.47 15.83 6.82
N ALA A 151 2.20 15.77 6.42
CA ALA A 151 1.06 16.05 7.30
C ALA A 151 1.02 15.10 8.51
N LEU A 152 1.53 13.86 8.38
CA LEU A 152 1.66 12.94 9.51
C LEU A 152 2.56 13.49 10.62
N THR A 153 3.55 14.31 10.27
CA THR A 153 4.50 14.91 11.22
C THR A 153 3.93 16.11 11.98
N GLU A 154 2.68 16.47 11.71
CA GLU A 154 1.97 17.60 12.32
C GLU A 154 0.94 17.16 13.37
N ASP A 155 0.80 15.84 13.61
CA ASP A 155 -0.14 15.25 14.55
C ASP A 155 0.59 14.37 15.57
N ASP A 156 0.34 14.60 16.86
CA ASP A 156 1.05 13.93 17.97
C ASP A 156 0.87 12.41 17.98
N GLU A 157 -0.33 11.92 17.62
CA GLU A 157 -0.59 10.48 17.58
C GLU A 157 0.17 9.81 16.44
N CYS A 158 0.20 10.46 15.27
CA CYS A 158 0.97 10.01 14.13
C CYS A 158 2.48 10.04 14.43
N LEU A 159 2.99 11.15 14.97
CA LEU A 159 4.41 11.28 15.36
C LEU A 159 4.85 10.18 16.31
N ARG A 160 4.03 9.85 17.32
CA ARG A 160 4.34 8.75 18.25
C ARG A 160 4.56 7.42 17.51
N TRP A 161 3.76 7.11 16.50
CA TRP A 161 3.94 5.89 15.70
C TRP A 161 5.14 5.99 14.75
N ILE A 162 5.39 7.16 14.17
CA ILE A 162 6.57 7.42 13.34
C ILE A 162 7.85 7.17 14.15
N ASP A 163 7.94 7.70 15.38
CA ASP A 163 9.09 7.50 16.27
C ASP A 163 9.32 6.00 16.55
N ILE A 164 8.26 5.26 16.91
CA ILE A 164 8.34 3.81 17.16
C ILE A 164 8.89 3.07 15.95
N TYR A 165 8.36 3.33 14.75
CA TYR A 165 8.79 2.61 13.55
C TYR A 165 10.16 3.06 13.03
N ALA A 166 10.58 4.30 13.29
CA ALA A 166 11.92 4.77 12.98
C ALA A 166 12.99 4.10 13.86
N GLU A 167 12.67 3.82 15.12
CA GLU A 167 13.55 3.16 16.09
C GLU A 167 13.57 1.63 15.94
N ASP A 168 12.43 1.01 15.60
CA ASP A 168 12.23 -0.43 15.59
C ASP A 168 11.66 -0.92 14.25
N GLU A 169 12.56 -1.38 13.37
CA GLU A 169 12.20 -1.92 12.05
C GLU A 169 11.44 -3.25 12.15
N ASP A 170 11.76 -4.09 13.13
CA ASP A 170 11.05 -5.37 13.34
C ASP A 170 9.60 -5.10 13.75
N LYS A 171 9.36 -4.09 14.58
CA LYS A 171 8.02 -3.63 14.94
C LYS A 171 7.26 -3.07 13.74
N PHE A 172 7.93 -2.27 12.90
CA PHE A 172 7.36 -1.80 11.64
C PHE A 172 6.93 -2.99 10.76
N PHE A 173 7.81 -3.96 10.56
CA PHE A 173 7.54 -5.12 9.71
C PHE A 173 6.39 -5.98 10.24
N ALA A 174 6.35 -6.22 11.55
CA ALA A 174 5.29 -6.97 12.19
C ALA A 174 3.92 -6.29 12.01
N ASP A 175 3.83 -5.00 12.31
CA ASP A 175 2.58 -4.25 12.20
C ASP A 175 2.17 -4.03 10.73
N PHE A 176 3.14 -3.83 9.83
CA PHE A 176 2.88 -3.66 8.40
C PHE A 176 2.26 -4.91 7.81
N ARG A 177 2.80 -6.10 8.12
CA ARG A 177 2.24 -7.38 7.68
C ARG A 177 0.77 -7.52 8.11
N ASP A 178 0.47 -7.19 9.36
CA ASP A 178 -0.87 -7.34 9.91
C ASP A 178 -1.85 -6.33 9.28
N ALA A 179 -1.44 -5.07 9.14
CA ALA A 179 -2.22 -4.02 8.48
C ALA A 179 -2.42 -4.29 6.97
N TYR A 180 -1.39 -4.77 6.28
CA TYR A 180 -1.45 -5.17 4.88
C TYR A 180 -2.42 -6.34 4.68
N THR A 181 -2.34 -7.36 5.54
CA THR A 181 -3.25 -8.52 5.53
C THR A 181 -4.69 -8.06 5.70
N LYS A 182 -4.95 -7.14 6.63
CA LYS A 182 -6.27 -6.51 6.78
C LYS A 182 -6.67 -5.76 5.50
N LEU A 183 -5.78 -4.95 4.92
CA LEU A 183 -6.03 -4.19 3.69
C LEU A 183 -6.48 -5.08 2.52
N VAL A 184 -5.74 -6.15 2.24
CA VAL A 184 -6.05 -7.05 1.10
C VAL A 184 -7.22 -8.00 1.36
N ASN A 185 -7.74 -8.04 2.60
CA ASN A 185 -8.94 -8.80 2.95
C ASN A 185 -10.18 -7.92 3.07
N SER A 186 -10.03 -6.61 3.27
CA SER A 186 -11.14 -5.67 3.36
C SER A 186 -11.96 -5.64 2.07
N GLY A 187 -13.27 -5.89 2.20
CA GLY A 187 -14.22 -5.88 1.09
C GLY A 187 -14.07 -7.04 0.09
N ALA A 188 -13.20 -8.02 0.37
CA ALA A 188 -13.04 -9.20 -0.48
C ALA A 188 -14.20 -10.18 -0.27
N SER A 189 -14.71 -10.73 -1.37
CA SER A 189 -15.66 -11.85 -1.37
C SER A 189 -14.91 -13.15 -1.60
N TRP A 190 -15.28 -14.21 -0.89
CA TRP A 190 -14.56 -15.48 -0.89
C TRP A 190 -15.43 -16.59 -1.45
N ARG A 191 -14.82 -17.54 -2.16
CA ARG A 191 -15.46 -18.83 -2.43
C ARG A 191 -15.78 -19.50 -1.10
N THR A 192 -17.00 -20.00 -0.95
CA THR A 192 -17.37 -20.88 0.16
C THR A 192 -16.62 -22.19 0.00
N ALA A 193 -16.09 -22.71 1.11
CA ALA A 193 -15.46 -24.02 1.18
C ALA A 193 -16.48 -25.14 0.90
#